data_AF-A0A1I1VQV2-F1
#
_entry.id   AF-A0A1I1VQV2-F1
#
_cell.length_a   1.000
_cell.length_b   1.000
_cell.length_c   1.000
_cell.angle_alpha   90.00
_cell.angle_beta   90.00
_cell.angle_gamma   90.00
#
_symmetry.space_group_name_H-M   'P 1'
#
loop_
_entity.id
_entity.type
_entity.pdbx_description
1 polymer ?
#
loop_
_entity_poly.entity_id
_entity_poly.type
_entity_poly.pdbx_seq_one_letter_code
_entity_poly.pdbx_strand_id
1 'polypeptide(L)'
;MILPELTTKNAWELRRQPEIDEEDLWLTPGPVVWQAERLRGPPPMFYPVYRSGDLYATSPLPLIVHKGALELDGDVARQVGAAVRYLATNATIDRRVRRVGCPELSTLELSDPREYVATFAAATRSDVARVEARHPGFVNLVLCGGKDSLNLLLLPWKNPVIAVSARPNFPLVQQFVRDNRLGIDVVELVDRDASLLDSEIAVNACRIGLDHVRWVAELRELAGRFERRAIFWVGAMADAFTTPKWRTYNHSLALARLRALPGLRGLADTDAGQSLFSWTCYYRGGMWQGGNMSLLKEITDALVLSAYHGPAMRALLARVDLRGAATTDIRPAIGEALAGGPVVYPTTNPSPPPSPFRKRRSHVAAFVEVLARHGIRSA
;
A
#
# COMPACT_ATOMS: atom_id res chain seq x y z
N MET A 1 9.07 20.47 -10.43
CA MET A 1 10.24 19.87 -11.09
C MET A 1 10.14 18.37 -10.86
N ILE A 2 10.09 17.52 -11.90
CA ILE A 2 10.26 16.08 -11.66
C ILE A 2 11.70 15.88 -11.24
N LEU A 3 11.92 15.01 -10.26
CA LEU A 3 13.24 14.52 -9.91
C LEU A 3 13.95 14.08 -11.21
N PRO A 4 15.07 14.71 -11.60
CA PRO A 4 15.74 14.41 -12.87
C PRO A 4 15.98 12.91 -13.06
N GLU A 5 16.25 12.21 -11.96
CA GLU A 5 16.38 10.77 -11.86
C GLU A 5 15.09 9.96 -12.00
N LEU A 6 13.95 10.52 -12.41
CA LEU A 6 12.70 9.78 -12.63
C LEU A 6 12.17 9.88 -14.06
N THR A 7 12.94 10.43 -15.00
CA THR A 7 12.44 10.70 -16.37
C THR A 7 13.36 10.24 -17.50
N THR A 8 14.53 9.72 -17.15
CA THR A 8 15.49 9.19 -18.14
C THR A 8 15.56 7.68 -18.00
N LYS A 9 15.91 6.93 -19.05
CA LYS A 9 16.06 5.46 -18.92
C LYS A 9 17.12 5.07 -17.87
N ASN A 10 18.07 5.95 -17.59
CA ASN A 10 19.15 5.73 -16.63
C ASN A 10 18.72 5.99 -15.17
N ALA A 11 17.51 6.51 -14.97
CA ALA A 11 16.87 6.65 -13.67
C ALA A 11 16.67 5.32 -12.93
N TRP A 12 16.41 4.26 -13.71
CA TRP A 12 16.03 2.96 -13.19
C TRP A 12 17.13 1.94 -13.48
N GLU A 13 17.49 1.18 -12.45
CA GLU A 13 18.35 0.03 -12.63
C GLU A 13 17.57 -1.05 -13.41
N LEU A 14 18.10 -1.47 -14.56
CA LEU A 14 17.54 -2.60 -15.30
C LEU A 14 18.23 -3.90 -14.86
N ARG A 15 17.51 -4.72 -14.10
CA ARG A 15 17.98 -6.05 -13.68
C ARG A 15 17.43 -7.13 -14.59
N ARG A 16 18.26 -8.13 -14.90
CA ARG A 16 17.87 -9.26 -15.76
C ARG A 16 17.91 -10.55 -14.97
N GLN A 17 16.79 -11.25 -14.92
CA GLN A 17 16.68 -12.60 -14.36
C GLN A 17 15.66 -13.37 -15.18
N PRO A 18 15.85 -14.68 -15.42
CA PRO A 18 14.89 -15.46 -16.20
C PRO A 18 13.51 -15.45 -15.53
N GLU A 19 13.50 -15.51 -14.19
CA GLU A 19 12.30 -15.57 -13.39
C GLU A 19 12.46 -14.70 -12.15
N ILE A 20 11.41 -13.96 -11.80
CA ILE A 20 11.35 -13.11 -10.60
C ILE A 20 10.11 -13.48 -9.79
N ASP A 21 10.02 -13.08 -8.53
CA ASP A 21 8.80 -13.14 -7.72
C ASP A 21 8.40 -11.75 -7.17
N GLU A 22 7.31 -11.69 -6.39
CA GLU A 22 6.82 -10.44 -5.79
C GLU A 22 7.84 -9.81 -4.83
N GLU A 23 8.68 -10.62 -4.17
CA GLU A 23 9.70 -10.12 -3.24
C GLU A 23 10.88 -9.51 -3.97
N ASP A 24 11.27 -10.03 -5.13
CA ASP A 24 12.31 -9.41 -5.96
C ASP A 24 11.92 -7.96 -6.33
N LEU A 25 10.63 -7.72 -6.59
CA LEU A 25 10.08 -6.40 -6.91
C LEU A 25 9.96 -5.49 -5.68
N TRP A 26 9.44 -6.01 -4.57
CA TRP A 26 9.03 -5.19 -3.42
C TRP A 26 10.04 -5.12 -2.27
N LEU A 27 10.93 -6.10 -2.15
CA LEU A 27 12.02 -6.13 -1.16
C LEU A 27 13.36 -5.69 -1.76
N THR A 28 13.39 -5.20 -2.99
CA THR A 28 14.56 -4.53 -3.54
C THR A 28 14.43 -3.02 -3.33
N PRO A 29 15.34 -2.37 -2.58
CA PRO A 29 15.33 -0.92 -2.45
C PRO A 29 15.43 -0.24 -3.81
N GLY A 30 14.74 0.89 -3.90
CA GLY A 30 14.83 1.78 -5.05
C GLY A 30 14.02 1.46 -6.29
N PRO A 31 14.14 2.35 -7.30
CA PRO A 31 13.35 2.30 -8.50
C PRO A 31 14.04 1.32 -9.49
N VAL A 32 13.56 0.08 -9.53
CA VAL A 32 14.14 -1.01 -10.33
C VAL A 32 13.14 -1.49 -11.38
N VAL A 33 13.63 -1.69 -12.60
CA VAL A 33 12.90 -2.41 -13.65
C VAL A 33 13.52 -3.78 -13.81
N TRP A 34 12.69 -4.81 -13.77
CA TRP A 34 13.11 -6.19 -13.96
C TRP A 34 12.76 -6.65 -15.36
N GLN A 35 13.72 -7.19 -16.09
CA GLN A 35 13.50 -7.92 -17.32
C GLN A 35 13.48 -9.42 -17.00
N ALA A 36 12.34 -10.06 -17.21
CA ALA A 36 12.12 -11.47 -16.90
C ALA A 36 11.09 -12.12 -17.84
N GLU A 37 11.18 -13.44 -18.01
CA GLU A 37 10.24 -14.18 -18.85
C GLU A 37 8.91 -14.42 -18.11
N ARG A 38 8.98 -14.64 -16.79
CA ARG A 38 7.81 -14.91 -15.95
C ARG A 38 7.96 -14.41 -14.51
N LEU A 39 6.80 -14.16 -13.91
CA LEU A 39 6.63 -13.91 -12.48
C LEU A 39 6.22 -15.23 -11.80
N ARG A 40 7.01 -15.70 -10.84
CA ARG A 40 6.80 -16.94 -10.06
C ARG A 40 5.89 -16.68 -8.86
N GLY A 41 5.37 -17.79 -8.32
CA GLY A 41 4.57 -17.77 -7.10
C GLY A 41 3.10 -17.37 -7.35
N PRO A 42 2.34 -17.18 -6.28
CA PRO A 42 0.94 -16.77 -6.41
C PRO A 42 0.87 -15.35 -6.98
N PRO A 43 -0.12 -15.05 -7.84
CA PRO A 43 -0.26 -13.72 -8.43
C PRO A 43 -0.30 -12.60 -7.36
N PRO A 44 0.29 -11.42 -7.62
CA PRO A 44 0.24 -10.30 -6.69
C PRO A 44 -1.21 -9.87 -6.43
N MET A 45 -1.59 -9.75 -5.16
CA MET A 45 -2.95 -9.35 -4.79
C MET A 45 -3.01 -7.89 -4.34
N PHE A 46 -2.20 -7.54 -3.34
CA PHE A 46 -2.23 -6.21 -2.73
C PHE A 46 -1.19 -5.28 -3.34
N TYR A 47 0.07 -5.72 -3.39
CA TYR A 47 1.14 -4.93 -3.95
C TYR A 47 1.06 -4.90 -5.48
N PRO A 48 0.86 -3.73 -6.10
CA PRO A 48 0.69 -3.67 -7.53
C PRO A 48 2.02 -3.97 -8.25
N VAL A 49 1.96 -4.91 -9.20
CA VAL A 49 3.05 -5.19 -10.14
C VAL A 49 2.55 -4.87 -11.53
N TYR A 50 3.33 -4.13 -12.30
CA TYR A 50 3.02 -3.76 -13.68
C TYR A 50 3.94 -4.47 -14.64
N ARG A 51 3.44 -4.74 -15.85
CA ARG A 51 4.17 -5.41 -16.92
C ARG A 51 4.02 -4.69 -18.25
N SER A 52 5.09 -4.64 -19.03
CA SER A 52 5.07 -4.29 -20.45
C SER A 52 6.09 -5.16 -21.21
N GLY A 53 5.61 -6.09 -22.05
CA GLY A 53 6.49 -7.10 -22.65
C GLY A 53 7.10 -8.03 -21.60
N ASP A 54 8.43 -8.11 -21.54
CA ASP A 54 9.22 -8.84 -20.55
C ASP A 54 9.68 -7.94 -19.39
N LEU A 55 9.25 -6.68 -19.34
CA LEU A 55 9.61 -5.74 -18.28
C LEU A 55 8.55 -5.71 -17.18
N TYR A 56 9.00 -5.70 -15.93
CA TYR A 56 8.20 -5.64 -14.71
C TYR A 56 8.67 -4.49 -13.82
N ALA A 57 7.74 -3.81 -13.15
CA ALA A 57 8.03 -2.73 -12.21
C ALA A 57 6.93 -2.58 -11.14
N THR A 58 7.25 -1.88 -10.05
CA THR A 58 6.27 -1.54 -9.00
C THR A 58 5.35 -0.38 -9.38
N SER A 59 5.67 0.39 -10.42
CA SER A 59 4.84 1.49 -10.93
C SER A 59 4.80 1.53 -12.47
N PRO A 60 3.83 2.22 -13.10
CA PRO A 60 3.76 2.30 -14.56
C PRO A 60 4.84 3.16 -15.21
N LEU A 61 5.27 4.25 -14.54
CA LEU A 61 6.17 5.25 -15.10
C LEU A 61 7.49 4.65 -15.64
N PRO A 62 8.23 3.81 -14.89
CA PRO A 62 9.46 3.18 -15.38
C PRO A 62 9.23 2.43 -16.71
N LEU A 63 8.12 1.68 -16.81
CA LEU A 63 7.81 0.91 -18.02
C LEU A 63 7.50 1.81 -19.21
N ILE A 64 6.79 2.92 -18.99
CA ILE A 64 6.50 3.93 -20.03
C ILE A 64 7.82 4.53 -20.54
N VAL A 65 8.75 4.88 -19.65
CA VAL A 65 10.04 5.46 -20.06
C VAL A 65 10.95 4.45 -20.75
N HIS A 66 11.03 3.21 -20.26
CA HIS A 66 11.82 2.16 -20.90
C HIS A 66 11.30 1.82 -22.31
N LYS A 67 9.97 1.75 -22.47
CA LYS A 67 9.31 1.62 -23.78
C LYS A 67 9.59 2.84 -24.69
N GLY A 68 9.77 4.03 -24.11
CA GLY A 68 10.20 5.24 -24.81
C GLY A 68 9.07 6.11 -25.37
N ALA A 69 7.81 5.73 -25.15
CA ALA A 69 6.64 6.52 -25.57
C ALA A 69 5.45 6.24 -24.66
N LEU A 70 4.61 7.25 -24.44
CA LEU A 70 3.30 7.08 -23.81
C LEU A 70 2.27 6.73 -24.90
N GLU A 71 1.67 5.55 -24.81
CA GLU A 71 0.58 5.14 -25.69
C GLU A 71 -0.73 5.20 -24.92
N LEU A 72 -1.33 6.40 -24.89
CA LEU A 72 -2.55 6.64 -24.12
C LEU A 72 -3.64 5.60 -24.44
N ASP A 73 -4.24 5.07 -23.38
CA ASP A 73 -5.47 4.29 -23.43
C ASP A 73 -6.67 5.25 -23.35
N GLY A 74 -7.36 5.44 -24.48
CA GLY A 74 -8.42 6.45 -24.60
C GLY A 74 -9.62 6.20 -23.68
N ASP A 75 -9.94 4.93 -23.39
CA ASP A 75 -11.02 4.58 -22.46
C ASP A 75 -10.65 4.96 -21.03
N VAL A 76 -9.43 4.64 -20.61
CA VAL A 76 -8.92 5.01 -19.29
C VAL A 76 -8.79 6.52 -19.17
N ALA A 77 -8.27 7.20 -20.20
CA ALA A 77 -8.12 8.65 -20.19
C ALA A 77 -9.48 9.37 -20.00
N ARG A 78 -10.54 8.90 -20.66
CA ARG A 78 -11.91 9.40 -20.46
C ARG A 78 -12.42 9.19 -19.03
N GLN A 79 -12.16 8.01 -18.45
CA GLN A 79 -12.53 7.73 -17.07
C GLN A 79 -11.80 8.65 -16.08
N VAL A 80 -10.55 9.02 -16.39
CA VAL A 80 -9.74 9.86 -15.50
C VAL A 80 -10.20 11.32 -15.44
N GLY A 81 -10.78 11.82 -16.52
CA GLY A 81 -11.17 13.23 -16.68
C GLY A 81 -12.14 13.78 -15.63
N ALA A 82 -12.83 12.93 -14.87
CA ALA A 82 -13.91 13.31 -13.96
C ALA A 82 -13.53 13.41 -12.46
N ALA A 83 -12.23 13.48 -12.13
CA ALA A 83 -11.67 13.33 -10.78
C ALA A 83 -11.71 11.88 -10.26
N VAL A 84 -10.59 11.19 -10.42
CA VAL A 84 -10.42 9.80 -10.02
C VAL A 84 -10.09 9.70 -8.53
N ARG A 85 -10.88 8.90 -7.81
CA ARG A 85 -10.48 8.40 -6.50
C ARG A 85 -9.39 7.34 -6.64
N TYR A 86 -9.60 6.37 -7.53
CA TYR A 86 -8.63 5.40 -8.02
C TYR A 86 -9.11 4.76 -9.33
N LEU A 87 -8.19 4.34 -10.19
CA LEU A 87 -8.47 3.62 -11.43
C LEU A 87 -8.91 2.17 -11.14
N ALA A 88 -9.70 1.62 -12.06
CA ALA A 88 -9.95 0.18 -12.08
C ALA A 88 -8.62 -0.58 -12.19
N THR A 89 -8.49 -1.66 -11.41
CA THR A 89 -7.18 -2.27 -11.09
C THR A 89 -6.34 -2.73 -12.28
N ASN A 90 -6.97 -3.33 -13.28
CA ASN A 90 -6.25 -3.90 -14.41
C ASN A 90 -5.97 -2.84 -15.49
N ALA A 91 -6.60 -1.68 -15.37
CA ALA A 91 -6.46 -0.58 -16.30
C ALA A 91 -5.28 0.33 -15.90
N THR A 92 -4.53 0.80 -16.89
CA THR A 92 -3.52 1.84 -16.70
C THR A 92 -3.69 2.88 -17.80
N ILE A 93 -3.11 4.07 -17.58
CA ILE A 93 -3.19 5.16 -18.56
C ILE A 93 -2.46 4.85 -19.88
N ASP A 94 -1.59 3.83 -19.90
CA ASP A 94 -0.87 3.36 -21.10
C ASP A 94 -1.39 1.99 -21.56
N ARG A 95 -1.74 1.86 -22.84
CA ARG A 95 -2.35 0.64 -23.39
C ARG A 95 -1.43 -0.59 -23.38
N ARG A 96 -0.12 -0.40 -23.28
CA ARG A 96 0.89 -1.49 -23.24
C ARG A 96 1.39 -1.80 -21.84
N VAL A 97 0.98 -1.03 -20.84
CA VAL A 97 1.30 -1.30 -19.44
C VAL A 97 0.05 -1.86 -18.76
N ARG A 98 0.17 -3.05 -18.18
CA ARG A 98 -0.94 -3.73 -17.49
C ARG A 98 -0.53 -4.10 -16.08
N ARG A 99 -1.46 -4.01 -15.12
CA ARG A 99 -1.24 -4.57 -13.79
C ARG A 99 -1.38 -6.10 -13.87
N VAL A 100 -0.43 -6.82 -13.29
CA VAL A 100 -0.46 -8.27 -13.11
C VAL A 100 -1.00 -8.59 -11.73
N GLY A 101 -1.74 -9.69 -11.62
CA GLY A 101 -2.30 -10.15 -10.35
C GLY A 101 -3.73 -10.65 -10.47
N CYS A 102 -4.24 -11.18 -9.38
CA CYS A 102 -5.65 -11.54 -9.22
C CYS A 102 -6.00 -11.54 -7.73
N PRO A 103 -7.29 -11.55 -7.35
CA PRO A 103 -7.67 -11.83 -5.96
C PRO A 103 -7.23 -13.24 -5.54
N GLU A 104 -6.99 -13.38 -4.25
CA GLU A 104 -6.82 -14.67 -3.58
C GLU A 104 -8.12 -14.98 -2.83
N LEU A 105 -8.73 -16.13 -3.15
CA LEU A 105 -9.99 -16.56 -2.54
C LEU A 105 -9.71 -17.38 -1.28
N SER A 106 -10.51 -17.18 -0.25
CA SER A 106 -10.37 -17.92 1.00
C SER A 106 -10.98 -19.32 0.91
N THR A 107 -10.35 -20.31 1.53
CA THR A 107 -10.89 -21.66 1.74
C THR A 107 -11.86 -21.76 2.91
N LEU A 108 -12.02 -20.69 3.71
CA LEU A 108 -12.98 -20.57 4.81
C LEU A 108 -12.78 -21.60 5.94
N GLU A 109 -11.56 -22.09 6.12
CA GLU A 109 -11.19 -23.09 7.13
C GLU A 109 -11.09 -22.52 8.56
N LEU A 110 -10.65 -21.27 8.71
CA LEU A 110 -10.34 -20.67 10.02
C LEU A 110 -11.41 -19.66 10.42
N SER A 111 -12.33 -20.06 11.31
CA SER A 111 -13.45 -19.22 11.76
C SER A 111 -13.41 -18.84 13.24
N ASP A 112 -12.59 -19.49 14.06
CA ASP A 112 -12.48 -19.17 15.49
C ASP A 112 -11.74 -17.82 15.72
N PRO A 113 -12.34 -16.85 16.42
CA PRO A 113 -11.72 -15.54 16.65
C PRO A 113 -10.40 -15.60 17.41
N ARG A 114 -10.25 -16.52 18.38
CA ARG A 114 -9.04 -16.57 19.23
C ARG A 114 -7.88 -17.17 18.45
N GLU A 115 -8.14 -18.26 17.74
CA GLU A 115 -7.17 -18.87 16.82
C GLU A 115 -6.77 -17.89 15.71
N TYR A 116 -7.74 -17.14 15.17
CA TYR A 116 -7.44 -16.11 14.17
C TYR A 116 -6.54 -15.00 14.73
N VAL A 117 -6.84 -14.45 15.90
CA VAL A 117 -5.99 -13.44 16.56
C VAL A 117 -4.55 -13.96 16.75
N ALA A 118 -4.40 -15.17 17.28
CA ALA A 118 -3.08 -15.76 17.51
C ALA A 118 -2.31 -15.98 16.19
N THR A 119 -2.98 -16.52 15.17
CA THR A 119 -2.38 -16.79 13.86
C THR A 119 -2.04 -15.49 13.13
N PHE A 120 -2.87 -14.44 13.26
CA PHE A 120 -2.62 -13.12 12.69
C PHE A 120 -1.39 -12.45 13.30
N ALA A 121 -1.25 -12.50 14.62
CA ALA A 121 -0.07 -12.00 15.32
C ALA A 121 1.20 -12.78 14.90
N ALA A 122 1.11 -14.11 14.81
CA ALA A 122 2.22 -14.96 14.37
C ALA A 122 2.64 -14.68 12.92
N ALA A 123 1.68 -14.57 12.00
CA ALA A 123 1.94 -14.25 10.59
C ALA A 123 2.60 -12.87 10.44
N THR A 124 2.10 -11.86 11.16
CA THR A 124 2.67 -10.50 11.17
C THR A 124 4.14 -10.52 11.64
N ARG A 125 4.43 -11.23 12.75
CA ARG A 125 5.81 -11.39 13.27
C ARG A 125 6.72 -12.10 12.26
N SER A 126 6.22 -13.16 11.63
CA SER A 126 6.97 -13.94 10.64
C SER A 126 7.36 -13.09 9.43
N ASP A 127 6.41 -12.35 8.86
CA ASP A 127 6.66 -11.52 7.68
C ASP A 127 7.62 -10.36 7.98
N VAL A 128 7.49 -9.73 9.14
CA VAL A 128 8.41 -8.67 9.58
C VAL A 128 9.82 -9.21 9.81
N ALA A 129 9.96 -10.32 10.52
CA ALA A 129 11.25 -10.94 10.78
C ALA A 129 11.96 -11.37 9.47
N ARG A 130 11.18 -11.84 8.49
CA ARG A 130 11.68 -12.18 7.15
C ARG A 130 12.25 -10.97 6.43
N VAL A 131 11.55 -9.84 6.47
CA VAL A 131 12.04 -8.58 5.87
C VAL A 131 13.29 -8.07 6.58
N GLU A 132 13.32 -8.04 7.92
CA GLU A 132 14.51 -7.62 8.67
C GLU A 132 15.72 -8.52 8.41
N ALA A 133 15.52 -9.82 8.24
CA ALA A 133 16.59 -10.76 7.89
C ALA A 133 17.20 -10.47 6.51
N ARG A 134 16.39 -10.01 5.55
CA ARG A 134 16.88 -9.60 4.20
C ARG A 134 17.55 -8.23 4.21
N HIS A 135 17.23 -7.39 5.21
CA HIS A 135 17.69 -6.02 5.31
C HIS A 135 18.28 -5.70 6.70
N PRO A 136 19.36 -6.39 7.12
CA PRO A 136 19.95 -6.16 8.42
C PRO A 136 20.49 -4.72 8.56
N GLY A 137 20.19 -4.10 9.70
CA GLY A 137 20.65 -2.75 10.04
C GLY A 137 19.95 -1.61 9.29
N PHE A 138 18.85 -1.89 8.59
CA PHE A 138 17.97 -0.83 8.08
C PHE A 138 17.19 -0.20 9.23
N VAL A 139 16.64 1.01 9.05
CA VAL A 139 15.77 1.64 10.05
C VAL A 139 14.30 1.42 9.68
N ASN A 140 13.52 0.88 10.62
CA ASN A 140 12.07 0.71 10.50
C ASN A 140 11.36 2.03 10.83
N LEU A 141 10.75 2.67 9.84
CA LEU A 141 9.97 3.89 9.97
C LEU A 141 8.47 3.52 9.94
N VAL A 142 7.84 3.42 11.10
CA VAL A 142 6.44 2.97 11.20
C VAL A 142 5.50 4.17 11.07
N LEU A 143 4.72 4.23 10.00
CA LEU A 143 3.74 5.31 9.75
C LEU A 143 2.48 5.09 10.59
N CYS A 144 2.35 5.87 11.65
CA CYS A 144 1.34 5.72 12.68
C CYS A 144 0.16 6.70 12.55
N GLY A 145 -1.03 6.20 12.88
CA GLY A 145 -2.21 7.02 13.11
C GLY A 145 -3.31 6.25 13.84
N GLY A 146 -3.68 5.07 13.34
CA GLY A 146 -4.72 4.22 13.93
C GLY A 146 -4.20 2.92 14.53
N LYS A 147 -5.10 2.17 15.18
CA LYS A 147 -4.82 0.86 15.82
C LYS A 147 -3.99 -0.08 14.95
N ASP A 148 -4.31 -0.15 13.65
CA ASP A 148 -3.59 -0.95 12.65
C ASP A 148 -2.08 -0.65 12.71
N SER A 149 -1.69 0.60 12.44
CA SER A 149 -0.30 1.01 12.52
C SER A 149 0.30 1.04 13.93
N LEU A 150 -0.52 1.23 14.98
CA LEU A 150 -0.05 1.20 16.36
C LEU A 150 0.35 -0.21 16.79
N ASN A 151 -0.36 -1.25 16.30
CA ASN A 151 0.01 -2.65 16.55
C ASN A 151 1.40 -2.98 16.01
N LEU A 152 1.85 -2.31 14.96
CA LEU A 152 3.19 -2.51 14.42
C LEU A 152 4.28 -2.06 15.40
N LEU A 153 4.02 -1.08 16.26
CA LEU A 153 4.98 -0.64 17.28
C LEU A 153 5.19 -1.68 18.40
N LEU A 154 4.34 -2.70 18.48
CA LEU A 154 4.40 -3.77 19.49
C LEU A 154 5.18 -5.00 19.01
N LEU A 155 5.67 -4.97 17.76
CA LEU A 155 6.45 -6.06 17.20
C LEU A 155 7.85 -6.13 17.85
N PRO A 156 8.43 -7.34 17.96
CA PRO A 156 9.77 -7.53 18.48
C PRO A 156 10.84 -7.20 17.41
N TRP A 157 10.96 -5.91 17.08
CA TRP A 157 11.89 -5.41 16.06
C TRP A 157 13.35 -5.76 16.40
N LYS A 158 14.11 -6.24 15.40
CA LYS A 158 15.56 -6.44 15.50
C LYS A 158 16.35 -5.22 15.02
N ASN A 159 15.82 -4.55 14.02
CA ASN A 159 16.38 -3.31 13.49
C ASN A 159 15.89 -2.09 14.31
N PRO A 160 16.61 -0.96 14.29
CA PRO A 160 16.14 0.28 14.92
C PRO A 160 14.74 0.67 14.42
N VAL A 161 13.91 1.19 15.31
CA VAL A 161 12.52 1.57 15.01
C VAL A 161 12.25 3.03 15.41
N ILE A 162 11.56 3.75 14.52
CA ILE A 162 11.07 5.10 14.76
C ILE A 162 9.59 5.13 14.38
N ALA A 163 8.76 5.66 15.27
CA ALA A 163 7.37 5.96 14.96
C ALA A 163 7.29 7.29 14.22
N VAL A 164 6.55 7.33 13.13
CA VAL A 164 6.40 8.51 12.27
C VAL A 164 4.92 8.84 12.20
N SER A 165 4.51 10.04 12.60
CA SER A 165 3.09 10.42 12.64
C SER A 165 2.89 11.89 12.29
N ALA A 166 1.67 12.25 11.89
CA ALA A 166 1.28 13.63 11.63
C ALA A 166 0.15 14.07 12.56
N ARG A 167 -0.05 15.39 12.69
CA ARG A 167 -1.28 15.90 13.32
C ARG A 167 -2.52 15.50 12.52
N PRO A 168 -3.65 15.25 13.19
CA PRO A 168 -3.89 15.36 14.64
C PRO A 168 -3.42 14.16 15.49
N ASN A 169 -2.93 13.06 14.90
CA ASN A 169 -2.56 11.85 15.63
C ASN A 169 -1.19 11.89 16.32
N PHE A 170 -0.29 12.79 15.93
CA PHE A 170 1.05 12.91 16.53
C PHE A 170 1.08 12.85 18.08
N PRO A 171 0.32 13.70 18.81
CA PRO A 171 0.27 13.60 20.28
C PRO A 171 -0.32 12.27 20.80
N LEU A 172 -1.25 11.65 20.07
CA LEU A 172 -1.84 10.36 20.44
C LEU A 172 -0.85 9.21 20.27
N VAL A 173 -0.01 9.26 19.24
CA VAL A 173 1.07 8.28 19.02
C VAL A 173 2.14 8.41 20.10
N GLN A 174 2.52 9.65 20.45
CA GLN A 174 3.43 9.89 21.58
C GLN A 174 2.86 9.34 22.89
N GLN A 175 1.56 9.55 23.14
CA GLN A 175 0.88 8.99 24.31
C GLN A 175 0.90 7.45 24.30
N PHE A 176 0.58 6.83 23.17
CA PHE A 176 0.64 5.37 23.01
C PHE A 176 2.02 4.79 23.33
N VAL A 177 3.09 5.40 22.80
CA VAL A 177 4.47 4.97 23.07
C VAL A 177 4.81 5.07 24.56
N ARG A 178 4.40 6.15 25.23
CA ARG A 178 4.61 6.35 26.67
C ARG A 178 3.84 5.34 27.52
N ASP A 179 2.54 5.19 27.27
CA ASP A 179 1.64 4.34 28.07
C ASP A 179 2.03 2.86 28.00
N ASN A 180 2.55 2.43 26.85
CA ASN A 180 3.00 1.05 26.63
C ASN A 180 4.53 0.88 26.81
N ARG A 181 5.25 1.92 27.28
CA ARG A 181 6.68 1.89 27.62
C ARG A 181 7.58 1.34 26.50
N LEU A 182 7.32 1.73 25.25
CA LEU A 182 7.97 1.10 24.08
C LEU A 182 9.41 1.56 23.83
N GLY A 183 9.84 2.70 24.39
CA GLY A 183 11.19 3.23 24.16
C GLY A 183 11.48 3.62 22.70
N ILE A 184 10.44 3.97 21.93
CA ILE A 184 10.51 4.30 20.51
C ILE A 184 10.45 5.82 20.32
N ASP A 185 11.33 6.39 19.51
CA ASP A 185 11.25 7.80 19.14
C ASP A 185 10.05 8.09 18.24
N VAL A 186 9.44 9.27 18.41
CA VAL A 186 8.29 9.70 17.60
C VAL A 186 8.62 10.97 16.83
N VAL A 187 8.58 10.90 15.51
CA VAL A 187 8.87 12.01 14.59
C VAL A 187 7.58 12.55 13.98
N GLU A 188 7.44 13.88 13.97
CA GLU A 188 6.30 14.58 13.36
C GLU A 188 6.51 14.77 11.86
N LEU A 189 5.48 14.48 11.06
CA LEU A 189 5.40 14.79 9.63
C LEU A 189 4.55 16.04 9.38
N VAL A 190 5.00 16.88 8.45
CA VAL A 190 4.29 18.12 8.04
C VAL A 190 4.07 18.15 6.53
N ASP A 191 2.82 18.27 6.09
CA ASP A 191 2.47 18.24 4.66
C ASP A 191 2.42 19.65 4.06
N ARG A 192 3.58 20.29 3.90
CA ARG A 192 3.67 21.67 3.39
C ARG A 192 4.52 21.85 2.13
N ASP A 193 5.35 20.88 1.79
CA ASP A 193 6.25 20.98 0.64
C ASP A 193 5.60 20.38 -0.62
N ALA A 194 5.43 21.22 -1.64
CA ALA A 194 4.89 20.88 -2.95
C ALA A 194 5.98 20.70 -4.03
N SER A 195 7.26 20.76 -3.67
CA SER A 195 8.41 20.68 -4.60
C SER A 195 8.40 19.41 -5.46
N LEU A 196 7.91 18.30 -4.89
CA LEU A 196 7.82 16.98 -5.54
C LEU A 196 6.52 16.73 -6.29
N LEU A 197 5.62 17.70 -6.40
CA LEU A 197 4.29 17.48 -6.98
C LEU A 197 4.34 16.94 -8.43
N ASP A 198 5.26 17.44 -9.25
CA ASP A 198 5.44 16.92 -10.62
C ASP A 198 5.87 15.44 -10.60
N SER A 199 6.77 15.06 -9.70
CA SER A 199 7.19 13.66 -9.52
C SER A 199 6.03 12.78 -9.05
N GLU A 200 5.22 13.28 -8.12
CA GLU A 200 4.03 12.58 -7.65
C GLU A 200 3.03 12.37 -8.78
N ILE A 201 2.78 13.38 -9.62
CA ILE A 201 1.89 13.26 -10.79
C ILE A 201 2.43 12.21 -11.77
N ALA A 202 3.73 12.27 -12.09
CA ALA A 202 4.37 11.34 -13.02
C ALA A 202 4.31 9.90 -12.51
N VAL A 203 4.77 9.64 -11.29
CA VAL A 203 4.83 8.31 -10.69
C VAL A 203 3.42 7.77 -10.42
N ASN A 204 2.46 8.63 -10.05
CA ASN A 204 1.08 8.23 -9.89
C ASN A 204 0.48 7.69 -11.19
N ALA A 205 0.85 8.25 -12.36
CA ALA A 205 0.35 7.82 -13.66
C ALA A 205 -1.19 7.69 -13.69
N CYS A 206 -1.86 8.69 -13.09
CA CYS A 206 -3.32 8.77 -12.93
C CYS A 206 -3.98 7.64 -12.11
N ARG A 207 -3.22 6.80 -11.38
CA ARG A 207 -3.74 5.62 -10.68
C ARG A 207 -4.66 5.95 -9.51
N ILE A 208 -4.29 6.90 -8.66
CA ILE A 208 -5.03 7.26 -7.44
C ILE A 208 -5.20 8.76 -7.31
N GLY A 209 -6.20 9.19 -6.53
CA GLY A 209 -6.31 10.56 -6.06
C GLY A 209 -5.10 10.95 -5.21
N LEU A 210 -4.42 12.04 -5.58
CA LEU A 210 -3.21 12.51 -4.89
C LEU A 210 -3.53 13.29 -3.59
N ASP A 211 -4.78 13.68 -3.36
CA ASP A 211 -5.20 14.43 -2.17
C ASP A 211 -4.98 13.67 -0.85
N HIS A 212 -4.83 12.35 -0.90
CA HIS A 212 -4.49 11.51 0.24
C HIS A 212 -3.02 11.05 0.27
N VAL A 213 -2.23 11.38 -0.75
CA VAL A 213 -0.80 11.08 -0.84
C VAL A 213 -0.03 12.19 -0.13
N ARG A 214 0.12 12.09 1.18
CA ARG A 214 0.67 13.17 2.03
C ARG A 214 2.12 12.90 2.43
N TRP A 215 2.82 13.97 2.81
CA TRP A 215 4.15 13.92 3.45
C TRP A 215 5.28 13.36 2.57
N VAL A 216 5.07 13.25 1.26
CA VAL A 216 6.03 12.63 0.33
C VAL A 216 7.43 13.24 0.45
N ALA A 217 7.53 14.57 0.51
CA ALA A 217 8.79 15.27 0.66
C ALA A 217 9.49 14.97 1.99
N GLU A 218 8.76 15.05 3.11
CA GLU A 218 9.29 14.71 4.45
C GLU A 218 9.74 13.26 4.53
N LEU A 219 8.97 12.32 3.95
CA LEU A 219 9.33 10.90 3.90
C LEU A 219 10.60 10.68 3.05
N ARG A 220 10.75 11.39 1.93
CA ARG A 220 11.97 11.32 1.12
C ARG A 220 13.18 11.88 1.87
N GLU A 221 13.01 12.99 2.59
CA GLU A 221 14.07 13.56 3.43
C GLU A 221 14.47 12.59 4.54
N LEU A 222 13.49 12.00 5.24
CA LEU A 222 13.73 10.98 6.26
C LEU A 222 14.49 9.77 5.70
N ALA A 223 14.11 9.25 4.53
CA ALA A 223 14.86 8.19 3.88
C ALA A 223 16.32 8.61 3.60
N GLY A 224 16.54 9.85 3.17
CA GLY A 224 17.86 10.42 2.93
C GLY A 224 18.75 10.48 4.19
N ARG A 225 18.17 10.78 5.36
CA ARG A 225 18.90 10.80 6.65
C ARG A 225 19.48 9.43 7.03
N PHE A 226 18.94 8.35 6.47
CA PHE A 226 19.41 6.97 6.69
C PHE A 226 20.06 6.38 5.44
N GLU A 227 20.58 7.21 4.52
CA GLU A 227 21.22 6.76 3.28
C GLU A 227 20.34 5.79 2.47
N ARG A 228 19.01 6.01 2.49
CA ARG A 228 17.99 5.16 1.86
C ARG A 228 17.90 3.74 2.43
N ARG A 229 18.62 3.44 3.52
CA ARG A 229 18.49 2.19 4.30
C ARG A 229 17.32 2.28 5.28
N ALA A 230 16.14 2.61 4.75
CA ALA A 230 14.91 2.77 5.50
C ALA A 230 13.81 1.84 4.98
N ILE A 231 12.96 1.38 5.89
CA ILE A 231 11.77 0.58 5.60
C ILE A 231 10.57 1.30 6.19
N PHE A 232 9.73 1.85 5.34
CA PHE A 232 8.48 2.45 5.74
C PHE A 232 7.41 1.37 5.94
N TRP A 233 6.93 1.22 7.17
CA TRP A 233 5.87 0.27 7.50
C TRP A 233 4.53 0.98 7.63
N VAL A 234 3.52 0.48 6.91
CA VAL A 234 2.17 1.05 6.88
C VAL A 234 1.17 0.01 7.36
N GLY A 235 0.23 0.40 8.22
CA GLY A 235 -0.87 -0.48 8.65
C GLY A 235 -1.96 -0.71 7.60
N ALA A 236 -1.59 -0.84 6.32
CA ALA A 236 -2.53 -0.80 5.21
C ALA A 236 -3.47 -2.01 5.20
N MET A 237 -4.77 -1.75 5.13
CA MET A 237 -5.89 -2.69 5.07
C MET A 237 -6.12 -3.60 6.29
N ALA A 238 -5.37 -3.47 7.38
CA ALA A 238 -5.59 -4.32 8.55
C ALA A 238 -7.05 -4.26 9.03
N ASP A 239 -7.62 -3.06 9.13
CA ASP A 239 -9.01 -2.84 9.53
C ASP A 239 -10.04 -3.61 8.68
N ALA A 240 -9.74 -3.86 7.41
CA ALA A 240 -10.59 -4.64 6.52
C ALA A 240 -10.56 -6.13 6.85
N PHE A 241 -9.57 -6.64 7.58
CA PHE A 241 -9.47 -8.06 7.97
C PHE A 241 -9.70 -8.30 9.46
N THR A 242 -9.68 -7.24 10.28
CA THR A 242 -9.70 -7.33 11.75
C THR A 242 -10.89 -6.61 12.38
N THR A 243 -11.86 -6.17 11.58
CA THR A 243 -13.08 -5.54 12.06
C THR A 243 -14.27 -5.94 11.18
N PRO A 244 -15.53 -5.73 11.61
CA PRO A 244 -16.71 -6.02 10.80
C PRO A 244 -16.82 -5.18 9.51
N LYS A 245 -15.91 -4.21 9.31
CA LYS A 245 -15.84 -3.37 8.12
C LYS A 245 -15.78 -4.16 6.82
N TRP A 246 -15.22 -5.37 6.84
CA TRP A 246 -15.16 -6.25 5.66
C TRP A 246 -16.53 -6.48 5.01
N ARG A 247 -17.61 -6.53 5.82
CA ARG A 247 -18.99 -6.71 5.34
C ARG A 247 -19.48 -5.56 4.45
N THR A 248 -19.01 -4.35 4.74
CA THR A 248 -19.39 -3.11 4.04
C THR A 248 -18.28 -2.58 3.13
N TYR A 249 -17.10 -3.22 3.13
CA TYR A 249 -15.97 -2.84 2.30
C TYR A 249 -16.27 -3.20 0.84
N ASN A 250 -16.61 -2.19 0.04
CA ASN A 250 -16.97 -2.35 -1.36
C ASN A 250 -16.16 -1.41 -2.26
N HIS A 251 -15.91 -1.85 -3.49
CA HIS A 251 -15.27 -1.08 -4.56
C HIS A 251 -16.27 -0.15 -5.28
N SER A 252 -17.48 -0.66 -5.56
CA SER A 252 -18.51 0.04 -6.33
C SER A 252 -19.56 0.65 -5.39
N LEU A 253 -19.85 1.94 -5.57
CA LEU A 253 -20.94 2.63 -4.87
C LEU A 253 -22.30 2.03 -5.23
N ALA A 254 -22.48 1.58 -6.48
CA ALA A 254 -23.71 0.93 -6.90
C ALA A 254 -23.91 -0.40 -6.15
N LEU A 255 -22.87 -1.24 -6.08
CA LEU A 255 -22.91 -2.48 -5.30
C LEU A 255 -23.14 -2.20 -3.80
N ALA A 256 -22.50 -1.17 -3.25
CA ALA A 256 -22.73 -0.77 -1.86
C ALA A 256 -24.20 -0.38 -1.60
N ARG A 257 -24.82 0.37 -2.53
CA ARG A 257 -26.25 0.74 -2.45
C ARG A 257 -27.16 -0.47 -2.59
N LEU A 258 -26.86 -1.38 -3.52
CA LEU A 258 -27.63 -2.62 -3.71
C LEU A 258 -27.57 -3.51 -2.46
N ARG A 259 -26.40 -3.65 -1.84
CA ARG A 259 -26.23 -4.44 -0.59
C ARG A 259 -26.91 -3.81 0.63
N ALA A 260 -27.25 -2.53 0.57
CA ALA A 260 -28.02 -1.88 1.63
C ALA A 260 -29.51 -2.27 1.62
N LEU A 261 -30.00 -2.89 0.54
CA LEU A 261 -31.38 -3.38 0.43
C LEU A 261 -31.62 -4.57 1.39
N PRO A 262 -32.76 -4.63 2.11
CA PRO A 262 -33.01 -5.62 3.16
C PRO A 262 -32.72 -7.08 2.77
N GLY A 263 -33.06 -7.50 1.55
CA GLY A 263 -32.84 -8.87 1.07
C GLY A 263 -31.39 -9.20 0.66
N LEU A 264 -30.52 -8.19 0.50
CA LEU A 264 -29.12 -8.37 0.07
C LEU A 264 -28.10 -8.09 1.18
N ARG A 265 -28.55 -7.64 2.35
CA ARG A 265 -27.67 -7.38 3.51
C ARG A 265 -26.96 -8.65 3.98
N GLY A 266 -27.68 -9.77 3.99
CA GLY A 266 -27.14 -11.08 4.37
C GLY A 266 -26.11 -11.64 3.40
N LEU A 267 -25.95 -11.04 2.20
CA LEU A 267 -24.94 -11.49 1.24
C LEU A 267 -23.54 -11.47 1.86
N ALA A 268 -23.23 -10.49 2.73
CA ALA A 268 -21.95 -10.43 3.40
C ALA A 268 -21.66 -11.67 4.25
N ASP A 269 -22.67 -12.30 4.83
CA ASP A 269 -22.52 -13.48 5.69
C ASP A 269 -22.55 -14.80 4.90
N THR A 270 -22.32 -14.75 3.58
CA THR A 270 -22.21 -15.93 2.69
C THR A 270 -20.81 -16.07 2.11
N ASP A 271 -20.46 -17.26 1.61
CA ASP A 271 -19.20 -17.54 0.92
C ASP A 271 -18.99 -16.63 -0.30
N ALA A 272 -20.09 -16.34 -1.02
CA ALA A 272 -20.09 -15.39 -2.13
C ALA A 272 -19.79 -13.95 -1.67
N GLY A 273 -20.30 -13.56 -0.50
CA GLY A 273 -19.99 -12.28 0.14
C GLY A 273 -18.51 -12.11 0.45
N GLN A 274 -17.89 -13.15 1.00
CA GLN A 274 -16.45 -13.16 1.30
C GLN A 274 -15.59 -13.23 0.03
N SER A 275 -16.02 -13.98 -0.99
CA SER A 275 -15.37 -13.97 -2.31
C SER A 275 -15.39 -12.57 -2.95
N LEU A 276 -16.54 -11.88 -2.88
CA LEU A 276 -16.66 -10.49 -3.34
C LEU A 276 -15.78 -9.53 -2.53
N PHE A 277 -15.58 -9.80 -1.24
CA PHE A 277 -14.64 -9.06 -0.41
C PHE A 277 -13.19 -9.24 -0.90
N SER A 278 -12.73 -10.46 -1.21
CA SER A 278 -11.41 -10.70 -1.81
C SER A 278 -11.21 -9.92 -3.11
N TRP A 279 -12.21 -9.94 -4.00
CA TRP A 279 -12.21 -9.11 -5.20
C TRP A 279 -12.11 -7.62 -4.89
N THR A 280 -12.84 -7.15 -3.87
CA THR A 280 -12.77 -5.75 -3.44
C THR A 280 -11.39 -5.39 -2.89
N CYS A 281 -10.74 -6.27 -2.13
CA CYS A 281 -9.38 -6.07 -1.65
C CYS A 281 -8.40 -5.91 -2.83
N TYR A 282 -8.50 -6.77 -3.84
CA TYR A 282 -7.72 -6.62 -5.06
C TYR A 282 -8.01 -5.28 -5.79
N TYR A 283 -9.29 -4.98 -5.98
CA TYR A 283 -9.74 -3.85 -6.81
C TYR A 283 -9.51 -2.47 -6.20
N ARG A 284 -9.87 -2.34 -4.93
CA ARG A 284 -9.83 -1.09 -4.19
C ARG A 284 -8.60 -1.03 -3.31
N GLY A 285 -8.33 -2.09 -2.55
CA GLY A 285 -7.23 -2.16 -1.61
C GLY A 285 -5.88 -2.02 -2.28
N GLY A 286 -5.60 -2.91 -3.23
CA GLY A 286 -4.33 -2.91 -3.96
C GLY A 286 -4.12 -1.67 -4.81
N MET A 287 -5.18 -1.08 -5.39
CA MET A 287 -5.01 0.17 -6.15
C MET A 287 -4.86 1.39 -5.26
N TRP A 288 -5.74 1.57 -4.29
CA TRP A 288 -5.73 2.78 -3.49
C TRP A 288 -4.55 2.80 -2.53
N GLN A 289 -4.37 1.73 -1.75
CA GLN A 289 -3.33 1.67 -0.73
C GLN A 289 -2.03 1.11 -1.29
N GLY A 290 -2.07 0.00 -2.03
CA GLY A 290 -0.89 -0.55 -2.70
C GLY A 290 -0.31 0.40 -3.76
N GLY A 291 -1.16 1.10 -4.52
CA GLY A 291 -0.72 2.15 -5.46
C GLY A 291 -0.07 3.35 -4.78
N ASN A 292 -0.56 3.77 -3.60
CA ASN A 292 0.08 4.80 -2.80
C ASN A 292 1.47 4.35 -2.31
N MET A 293 1.58 3.10 -1.83
CA MET A 293 2.86 2.55 -1.37
C MET A 293 3.87 2.42 -2.51
N SER A 294 3.42 1.99 -3.69
CA SER A 294 4.22 2.00 -4.93
C SER A 294 4.74 3.40 -5.25
N LEU A 295 3.87 4.42 -5.19
CA LEU A 295 4.29 5.81 -5.40
C LEU A 295 5.35 6.24 -4.39
N LEU A 296 5.13 5.97 -3.11
CA LEU A 296 6.07 6.32 -2.06
C LEU A 296 7.42 5.61 -2.27
N LYS A 297 7.43 4.32 -2.57
CA LYS A 297 8.64 3.53 -2.84
C LYS A 297 9.51 4.17 -3.93
N GLU A 298 8.89 4.59 -5.03
CA GLU A 298 9.61 5.19 -6.17
C GLU A 298 10.17 6.58 -5.81
N ILE A 299 9.44 7.38 -5.04
CA ILE A 299 9.87 8.75 -4.70
C ILE A 299 10.88 8.76 -3.54
N THR A 300 10.74 7.86 -2.56
CA THR A 300 11.63 7.82 -1.39
C THR A 300 12.88 6.99 -1.64
N ASP A 301 12.91 6.17 -2.70
CA ASP A 301 14.00 5.22 -2.97
C ASP A 301 14.23 4.27 -1.78
N ALA A 302 13.14 3.88 -1.11
CA ALA A 302 13.15 3.06 0.09
C ALA A 302 12.08 1.96 -0.01
N LEU A 303 12.14 0.99 0.91
CA LEU A 303 11.07 0.00 1.01
C LEU A 303 9.82 0.65 1.61
N VAL A 304 8.66 0.39 1.03
CA VAL A 304 7.36 0.82 1.57
C VAL A 304 6.43 -0.38 1.62
N LEU A 305 6.26 -0.93 2.81
CA LEU A 305 5.65 -2.23 3.05
C LEU A 305 4.51 -2.12 4.05
N SER A 306 3.60 -3.08 3.99
CA SER A 306 2.58 -3.32 4.99
C SER A 306 2.84 -4.70 5.57
N ALA A 307 2.88 -4.77 6.90
CA ALA A 307 3.07 -6.03 7.62
C ALA A 307 1.86 -6.97 7.50
N TYR A 308 0.80 -6.54 6.82
CA TYR A 308 -0.44 -7.27 6.65
C TYR A 308 -0.63 -7.88 5.25
N HIS A 309 0.44 -7.93 4.45
CA HIS A 309 0.39 -8.51 3.09
C HIS A 309 1.64 -9.30 2.71
N GLY A 310 2.45 -9.72 3.69
CA GLY A 310 3.57 -10.63 3.44
C GLY A 310 3.09 -12.07 3.20
N PRO A 311 4.01 -13.00 2.83
CA PRO A 311 3.65 -14.37 2.46
C PRO A 311 2.89 -15.14 3.56
N ALA A 312 3.28 -15.00 4.83
CA ALA A 312 2.59 -15.67 5.93
C ALA A 312 1.20 -15.09 6.15
N MET A 313 1.05 -13.77 6.06
CA MET A 313 -0.26 -13.12 6.14
C MET A 313 -1.16 -13.51 4.97
N ARG A 314 -0.63 -13.58 3.74
CA ARG A 314 -1.39 -14.05 2.58
C ARG A 314 -1.90 -15.47 2.78
N ALA A 315 -1.04 -16.38 3.26
CA ALA A 315 -1.43 -17.76 3.56
C ALA A 315 -2.53 -17.84 4.63
N LEU A 316 -2.51 -16.97 5.64
CA LEU A 316 -3.58 -16.83 6.62
C LEU A 316 -4.88 -16.32 5.98
N LEU A 317 -4.80 -15.24 5.20
CA LEU A 317 -5.97 -14.62 4.57
C LEU A 317 -6.62 -15.53 3.51
N ALA A 318 -5.85 -16.43 2.90
CA ALA A 318 -6.34 -17.47 1.99
C ALA A 318 -7.14 -18.59 2.70
N ARG A 319 -7.20 -18.61 4.03
CA ARG A 319 -7.88 -19.65 4.80
C ARG A 319 -8.93 -19.13 5.78
N VAL A 320 -8.91 -17.85 6.13
CA VAL A 320 -9.82 -17.28 7.14
C VAL A 320 -11.27 -17.19 6.67
N ASP A 321 -12.22 -17.55 7.51
CA ASP A 321 -13.64 -17.17 7.41
C ASP A 321 -13.91 -15.95 8.31
N LEU A 322 -14.04 -14.77 7.69
CA LEU A 322 -14.21 -13.51 8.43
C LEU A 322 -15.59 -13.38 9.10
N ARG A 323 -16.56 -14.24 8.74
CA ARG A 323 -17.89 -14.28 9.36
C ARG A 323 -17.83 -14.74 10.80
N GLY A 324 -17.01 -15.75 11.07
CA GLY A 324 -16.70 -16.20 12.42
C GLY A 324 -15.60 -15.36 13.04
N ALA A 325 -14.49 -15.18 12.32
CA ALA A 325 -13.23 -14.75 12.93
C ALA A 325 -13.16 -13.25 13.27
N ALA A 326 -13.90 -12.39 12.55
CA ALA A 326 -13.87 -10.93 12.69
C ALA A 326 -15.29 -10.33 12.85
N THR A 327 -16.02 -10.81 13.85
CA THR A 327 -17.37 -10.32 14.23
C THR A 327 -17.34 -9.01 15.02
N THR A 328 -16.20 -8.65 15.61
CA THR A 328 -15.97 -7.42 16.37
C THR A 328 -14.62 -6.79 15.99
N ASP A 329 -14.27 -5.64 16.59
CA ASP A 329 -12.93 -5.05 16.44
C ASP A 329 -11.91 -5.86 17.26
N ILE A 330 -11.18 -6.77 16.60
CA ILE A 330 -10.21 -7.66 17.25
C ILE A 330 -8.79 -7.07 17.32
N ARG A 331 -8.59 -5.83 16.86
CA ARG A 331 -7.26 -5.20 16.84
C ARG A 331 -6.61 -5.08 18.23
N PRO A 332 -7.35 -4.78 19.32
CA PRO A 332 -6.78 -4.80 20.67
C PRO A 332 -6.24 -6.17 21.05
N ALA A 333 -6.99 -7.24 20.79
CA ALA A 333 -6.56 -8.61 21.08
C ALA A 333 -5.30 -9.01 20.26
N ILE A 334 -5.21 -8.56 19.01
CA ILE A 334 -3.99 -8.71 18.20
C ILE A 334 -2.82 -7.95 18.85
N GLY A 335 -3.03 -6.72 19.31
CA GLY A 335 -1.99 -5.96 20.01
C GLY A 335 -1.52 -6.64 21.28
N GLU A 336 -2.44 -7.17 22.10
CA GLU A 336 -2.10 -7.93 23.30
C GLU A 336 -1.29 -9.19 22.96
N ALA A 337 -1.70 -9.92 21.92
CA ALA A 337 -0.97 -11.08 21.43
C ALA A 337 0.43 -10.72 20.92
N LEU A 338 0.60 -9.55 20.29
CA LEU A 338 1.88 -9.02 19.82
C LEU A 338 2.80 -8.57 20.97
N ALA A 339 2.26 -7.84 21.95
CA ALA A 339 2.99 -7.31 23.09
C ALA A 339 3.29 -8.35 24.18
N GLY A 340 2.53 -9.46 24.22
CA GLY A 340 2.61 -10.45 25.30
C GLY A 340 1.93 -10.01 26.61
N GLY A 341 1.03 -9.02 26.54
CA GLY A 341 0.35 -8.45 27.70
C GLY A 341 -0.63 -7.33 27.32
N PRO A 342 -1.30 -6.70 28.30
CA PRO A 342 -2.27 -5.64 28.05
C PRO A 342 -1.69 -4.44 27.29
N VAL A 343 -2.47 -3.86 26.39
CA VAL A 343 -2.08 -2.69 25.57
C VAL A 343 -3.08 -1.55 25.74
N VAL A 344 -2.58 -0.34 25.96
CA VAL A 344 -3.40 0.88 26.09
C VAL A 344 -3.46 1.59 24.74
N TYR A 345 -4.66 1.73 24.17
CA TYR A 345 -4.88 2.46 22.93
C TYR A 345 -5.47 3.85 23.17
N PRO A 346 -5.19 4.84 22.30
CA PRO A 346 -5.94 6.08 22.26
C PRO A 346 -7.43 5.81 22.04
N THR A 347 -8.28 6.58 22.73
CA THR A 347 -9.75 6.49 22.62
C THR A 347 -10.30 7.13 21.34
N THR A 348 -9.49 7.96 20.68
CA THR A 348 -9.85 8.63 19.42
C THR A 348 -8.80 8.35 18.35
N ASN A 349 -9.20 8.43 17.08
CA ASN A 349 -8.32 8.29 15.92
C ASN A 349 -8.77 9.26 14.82
N PRO A 350 -8.55 10.57 15.00
CA PRO A 350 -8.89 11.56 13.99
C PRO A 350 -8.06 11.36 12.71
N SER A 351 -8.68 11.53 11.55
CA SER A 351 -7.97 11.47 10.26
C SER A 351 -7.32 12.82 9.96
N PRO A 352 -6.09 12.86 9.42
CA PRO A 352 -5.54 14.10 8.91
C PRO A 352 -6.38 14.58 7.71
N PRO A 353 -6.46 15.90 7.47
CA PRO A 353 -7.17 16.44 6.32
C PRO A 353 -6.50 16.03 4.99
N PRO A 354 -7.23 16.06 3.85
CA PRO A 354 -6.62 15.93 2.54
C PRO A 354 -5.63 17.07 2.25
N SER A 355 -4.62 16.80 1.42
CA SER A 355 -3.63 17.78 1.01
C SER A 355 -4.22 18.80 0.03
N PRO A 356 -4.14 20.11 0.32
CA PRO A 356 -4.80 21.13 -0.51
C PRO A 356 -4.15 21.28 -1.90
N PHE A 357 -2.82 21.20 -2.01
CA PHE A 357 -2.11 21.45 -3.27
C PHE A 357 -2.10 20.25 -4.23
N ARG A 358 -2.47 19.05 -3.74
CA ARG A 358 -2.62 17.83 -4.54
C ARG A 358 -4.04 17.63 -5.11
N LYS A 359 -4.98 18.46 -4.68
CA LYS A 359 -6.38 18.37 -5.10
C LYS A 359 -6.49 18.45 -6.63
N ARG A 360 -7.15 17.46 -7.23
CA ARG A 360 -7.35 17.32 -8.70
C ARG A 360 -6.07 17.25 -9.53
N ARG A 361 -4.93 16.88 -8.93
CA ARG A 361 -3.67 16.71 -9.66
C ARG A 361 -3.53 15.35 -10.35
N SER A 362 -4.38 14.37 -10.01
CA SER A 362 -4.47 13.06 -10.67
C SER A 362 -5.21 13.08 -12.00
N HIS A 363 -4.99 14.08 -12.84
CA HIS A 363 -5.69 14.28 -14.11
C HIS A 363 -4.77 13.96 -15.30
N VAL A 364 -5.35 13.44 -16.40
CA VAL A 364 -4.58 13.06 -17.61
C VAL A 364 -3.80 14.24 -18.17
N ALA A 365 -4.44 15.41 -18.27
CA ALA A 365 -3.77 16.61 -18.80
C ALA A 365 -2.52 16.98 -17.98
N ALA A 366 -2.62 16.93 -16.64
CA ALA A 366 -1.47 17.22 -15.77
C ALA A 366 -0.36 16.17 -15.95
N PHE A 367 -0.73 14.88 -16.05
CA PHE A 367 0.23 13.80 -16.31
C PHE A 367 0.94 13.96 -17.65
N VAL A 368 0.21 14.21 -18.74
CA VAL A 368 0.78 14.40 -20.08
C VAL A 368 1.67 15.64 -20.12
N GLU A 369 1.24 16.76 -19.52
CA GLU A 369 2.03 17.99 -19.43
C GLU A 369 3.35 17.76 -18.68
N VAL A 370 3.28 17.08 -17.53
CA VAL A 370 4.45 16.70 -16.73
C VAL A 370 5.41 15.83 -17.56
N LEU A 371 4.92 14.80 -18.25
CA LEU A 371 5.78 13.96 -19.10
C LEU A 371 6.38 14.70 -20.30
N ALA A 372 5.60 15.56 -20.96
CA ALA A 372 6.03 16.33 -22.13
C ALA A 372 7.17 17.30 -21.79
N ARG A 373 7.11 17.97 -20.63
CA ARG A 373 8.19 18.83 -20.11
C ARG A 373 9.51 18.09 -19.93
N HIS A 374 9.47 16.76 -19.80
CA HIS A 374 10.62 15.88 -19.62
C HIS A 374 10.92 15.02 -20.86
N GLY A 375 10.42 15.41 -22.03
CA GLY A 375 10.79 14.79 -23.31
C GLY A 375 10.08 13.47 -23.64
N ILE A 376 9.15 13.01 -22.79
CA ILE A 376 8.34 11.82 -23.07
C ILE A 376 7.09 12.28 -23.83
N ARG A 377 7.01 11.94 -25.12
CA ARG A 377 5.89 12.32 -25.99
C ARG A 377 4.79 11.26 -25.93
N SER A 378 3.54 11.72 -26.05
CA SER A 378 2.43 10.85 -26.41
C SER A 378 2.58 10.46 -27.88
N ALA A 379 2.52 9.16 -28.17
CA ALA A 379 2.48 8.63 -29.52
C ALA A 379 1.09 8.80 -30.15
#